data_AF-A0A4Q0PN54-F1
#
_entry.id   AF-A0A4Q0PN54-F1
#
_cell.length_a   1.000
_cell.length_b   1.000
_cell.length_c   1.000
_cell.angle_alpha   90.00
_cell.angle_beta   90.00
_cell.angle_gamma   90.00
#
_symmetry.space_group_name_H-M   'P 1'
#
loop_
_entity.id
_entity.type
_entity.pdbx_description
1 polymer ?
#
loop_
_entity_poly.entity_id
_entity_poly.type
_entity_poly.pdbx_seq_one_letter_code
_entity_poly.pdbx_strand_id
1 'polypeptide(L)'
;MPANSKYLTQSKWQRFGKITAGILGGYLVAQTLHLAVAAYTNHVVVLITSTFSLFIIWAALLTFAFLAKKAWKIWGIYLGICLILSVLIYFAPPLHPLPA
;
A
#
# COMPACT_ATOMS: atom_id res chain seq x y z
N MET A 1 -28.95 7.95 13.44
CA MET A 1 -28.33 8.47 14.68
C MET A 1 -26.95 9.04 14.37
N PRO A 2 -26.56 10.22 14.88
CA PRO A 2 -25.23 10.77 14.68
C PRO A 2 -24.17 10.02 15.52
N ALA A 3 -22.96 9.85 14.97
CA ALA A 3 -21.85 9.21 15.68
C ALA A 3 -21.33 10.08 16.83
N ASN A 4 -20.98 9.46 17.96
CA ASN A 4 -20.48 10.17 19.13
C ASN A 4 -19.08 10.76 18.87
N SER A 5 -18.97 12.08 18.99
CA SER A 5 -17.76 12.85 18.65
C SER A 5 -16.54 12.48 19.49
N LYS A 6 -16.71 11.99 20.73
CA LYS A 6 -15.59 11.61 21.62
C LYS A 6 -14.66 10.55 21.00
N TYR A 7 -15.19 9.68 20.13
CA TYR A 7 -14.42 8.62 19.48
C TYR A 7 -13.82 9.03 18.13
N LEU A 8 -14.17 10.21 17.62
CA LEU A 8 -13.65 10.73 16.36
C LEU A 8 -12.29 11.40 16.60
N THR A 9 -11.39 11.27 15.62
CA THR A 9 -10.11 11.99 15.63
C THR A 9 -10.38 13.50 15.51
N GLN A 10 -10.14 14.24 16.60
CA GLN A 10 -10.41 15.68 16.69
C GLN A 10 -9.39 16.52 15.90
N SER A 11 -8.12 16.09 15.87
CA SER A 11 -7.07 16.80 15.16
C SER A 11 -7.24 16.67 13.64
N LYS A 12 -7.46 17.79 12.96
CA LYS A 12 -7.58 17.87 11.49
C LYS A 12 -6.33 17.34 10.78
N TRP A 13 -5.14 17.66 11.31
CA TRP A 13 -3.85 17.18 10.76
C TRP A 13 -3.67 15.68 10.91
N GLN A 14 -4.04 15.12 12.06
CA GLN A 14 -3.98 13.67 12.28
C GLN A 14 -4.96 12.94 11.38
N ARG A 15 -6.17 13.50 11.17
CA ARG A 15 -7.16 12.95 10.25
C ARG A 15 -6.67 13.01 8.80
N PHE A 16 -6.17 14.15 8.35
CA PHE A 16 -5.59 14.32 7.01
C PHE A 16 -4.46 13.32 6.79
N GLY A 17 -3.51 13.23 7.73
CA GLY A 17 -2.37 12.32 7.62
C GLY A 17 -2.77 10.83 7.57
N LYS A 18 -3.82 10.42 8.28
CA LYS A 18 -4.35 9.05 8.20
C LYS A 18 -5.05 8.78 6.86
N ILE A 19 -5.84 9.74 6.37
CA ILE A 19 -6.51 9.63 5.06
C ILE A 19 -5.46 9.50 3.96
N THR A 20 -4.45 10.37 3.95
CA THR A 20 -3.39 10.32 2.94
C THR A 20 -2.53 9.07 3.08
N ALA A 21 -2.24 8.61 4.30
CA ALA A 21 -1.55 7.34 4.51
C ALA A 21 -2.35 6.16 3.97
N GLY A 22 -3.66 6.11 4.18
CA GLY A 22 -4.52 5.04 3.68
C GLY A 22 -4.66 5.07 2.15
N ILE A 23 -4.95 6.24 1.58
CA ILE A 23 -5.13 6.40 0.13
C ILE A 23 -3.79 6.25 -0.58
N LEU A 24 -2.83 7.16 -0.36
CA LEU A 24 -1.58 7.20 -1.10
C LEU A 24 -0.60 6.14 -0.58
N GLY A 25 -0.34 6.13 0.72
CA GLY A 25 0.64 5.20 1.29
C GLY A 25 0.22 3.73 1.10
N GLY A 26 -1.05 3.42 1.36
CA GLY A 26 -1.59 2.07 1.16
C GLY A 26 -1.54 1.64 -0.31
N TYR A 27 -1.82 2.54 -1.25
CA TYR A 27 -1.76 2.25 -2.68
C TYR A 27 -0.32 1.98 -3.11
N LEU A 28 0.64 2.79 -2.65
CA LEU A 28 2.06 2.59 -2.93
C LEU A 28 2.53 1.22 -2.44
N VAL A 29 2.18 0.82 -1.21
CA VAL A 29 2.53 -0.49 -0.65
C VAL A 29 1.88 -1.61 -1.48
N ALA A 30 0.59 -1.52 -1.77
CA ALA A 30 -0.10 -2.54 -2.54
C ALA A 30 0.50 -2.69 -3.95
N GLN A 31 0.81 -1.58 -4.63
CA GLN A 31 1.40 -1.60 -5.96
C GLN A 31 2.83 -2.15 -5.94
N THR A 32 3.68 -1.65 -5.04
CA THR A 32 5.08 -2.11 -4.93
C THR A 32 5.17 -3.58 -4.53
N LEU A 33 4.21 -4.09 -3.75
CA LEU A 33 4.10 -5.51 -3.43
C LEU A 33 3.85 -6.35 -4.69
N HIS A 34 2.87 -5.97 -5.52
CA HIS A 34 2.60 -6.70 -6.76
C HIS A 34 3.78 -6.63 -7.73
N LEU A 35 4.45 -5.47 -7.83
CA LEU A 35 5.65 -5.32 -8.66
C LEU A 35 6.80 -6.19 -8.16
N ALA A 36 7.01 -6.29 -6.84
CA ALA A 36 8.01 -7.17 -6.27
C ALA A 36 7.71 -8.64 -6.60
N VAL A 37 6.47 -9.08 -6.49
CA VAL A 37 6.07 -10.44 -6.89
C VAL A 37 6.28 -10.65 -8.39
N ALA A 38 5.90 -9.68 -9.23
CA ALA A 38 6.08 -9.74 -10.67
C ALA A 38 7.56 -9.82 -11.08
N ALA A 39 8.46 -9.20 -10.32
CA ALA A 39 9.90 -9.20 -10.61
C ALA A 39 10.56 -10.57 -10.43
N TYR A 40 10.00 -11.45 -9.59
CA TYR A 40 10.55 -12.78 -9.31
C TYR A 40 9.71 -13.92 -9.91
N THR A 41 8.59 -13.61 -10.55
CA THR A 41 7.65 -14.61 -11.07
C THR A 41 7.19 -14.23 -12.47
N ASN A 42 6.13 -14.87 -12.98
CA ASN A 42 5.57 -14.50 -14.27
C ASN A 42 4.84 -13.16 -14.17
N HIS A 43 5.54 -12.09 -14.57
CA HIS A 43 5.04 -10.73 -14.53
C HIS A 43 3.70 -10.54 -15.29
N VAL A 44 3.43 -11.29 -16.37
CA VAL A 44 2.14 -11.21 -17.09
C VAL A 44 0.99 -11.67 -16.22
N VAL A 45 1.14 -12.85 -15.61
CA VAL A 45 0.12 -13.40 -14.70
C VAL A 45 -0.08 -12.48 -13.50
N VAL A 46 1.00 -11.96 -12.92
CA VAL A 46 0.89 -11.04 -11.78
C VAL A 46 0.22 -9.73 -12.16
N LEU A 47 0.55 -9.13 -13.32
CA LEU A 47 -0.08 -7.88 -13.75
C LEU A 47 -1.59 -8.06 -14.00
N ILE A 48 -2.02 -9.16 -14.64
CA ILE A 48 -3.44 -9.46 -14.87
C ILE A 48 -4.18 -9.68 -13.54
N THR A 49 -3.62 -10.51 -12.65
CA THR A 49 -4.23 -10.77 -11.35
C THR A 49 -4.27 -9.52 -10.46
N SER A 50 -3.24 -8.66 -10.55
CA SER A 50 -3.14 -7.41 -9.80
C SER A 50 -4.29 -6.45 -10.08
N THR A 51 -4.93 -6.52 -11.25
CA THR A 51 -6.12 -5.72 -11.57
C THR A 51 -7.22 -5.88 -10.51
N PHE A 52 -7.33 -7.06 -9.90
CA PHE A 52 -8.30 -7.34 -8.84
C PHE A 52 -7.68 -7.28 -7.44
N SER A 53 -6.53 -7.93 -7.25
CA SER A 53 -5.93 -8.05 -5.92
C SER A 53 -5.33 -6.75 -5.39
N LEU A 54 -4.95 -5.80 -6.26
CA LEU A 54 -4.49 -4.48 -5.86
C LEU A 54 -5.54 -3.76 -5.02
N PHE A 55 -6.79 -3.74 -5.49
CA PHE A 55 -7.88 -3.08 -4.78
C PHE A 55 -8.16 -3.72 -3.42
N ILE A 56 -8.13 -5.06 -3.33
CA ILE A 56 -8.40 -5.80 -2.09
C ILE A 56 -7.32 -5.50 -1.04
N ILE A 57 -6.04 -5.61 -1.42
CA ILE A 57 -4.92 -5.32 -0.53
C ILE A 57 -4.93 -3.84 -0.12
N TRP A 58 -5.20 -2.94 -1.08
CA TRP A 58 -5.27 -1.52 -0.82
C TRP A 58 -6.39 -1.15 0.17
N ALA A 59 -7.59 -1.72 0.01
CA ALA A 59 -8.71 -1.49 0.92
C ALA A 59 -8.41 -1.97 2.36
N ALA A 60 -7.72 -3.10 2.51
CA ALA A 60 -7.25 -3.59 3.80
C ALA A 60 -6.24 -2.60 4.43
N LEU A 61 -5.24 -2.15 3.67
CA LEU A 61 -4.25 -1.16 4.12
C LEU A 61 -4.89 0.20 4.44
N LEU A 62 -5.90 0.63 3.68
CA LEU A 62 -6.64 1.84 4.00
C LEU A 62 -7.27 1.73 5.39
N THR A 63 -7.88 0.58 5.70
CA THR A 63 -8.46 0.31 7.02
C THR A 63 -7.40 0.36 8.12
N PHE A 64 -6.25 -0.30 7.89
CA PHE A 64 -5.13 -0.30 8.85
C PHE A 64 -4.57 1.10 9.14
N ALA A 65 -4.62 2.03 8.18
CA ALA A 65 -4.17 3.40 8.41
C ALA A 65 -4.98 4.13 9.49
N PHE A 66 -6.27 3.80 9.63
CA PHE A 66 -7.12 4.40 10.66
C PHE A 66 -6.91 3.80 12.06
N LEU A 67 -6.42 2.55 12.14
CA LEU A 67 -6.08 1.89 13.41
C LEU A 67 -4.84 2.52 14.10
N ALA A 68 -3.97 3.20 13.35
CA ALA A 68 -2.76 3.78 13.90
C ALA A 68 -3.06 4.93 14.89
N LYS A 69 -2.39 4.96 16.05
CA LYS A 69 -2.56 6.07 17.01
C LYS A 69 -1.99 7.41 16.50
N LYS A 70 -0.96 7.39 15.65
CA LYS A 70 -0.32 8.59 15.09
C LYS A 70 -0.11 8.42 13.58
N ALA A 71 -0.40 9.47 12.80
CA ALA A 71 -0.32 9.43 11.34
C ALA A 71 1.12 9.22 10.81
N TRP A 72 2.12 9.80 11.47
CA TRP A 72 3.52 9.62 11.07
C TRP A 72 4.01 8.17 11.22
N LYS A 73 3.48 7.43 12.19
CA LYS A 73 3.86 6.03 12.41
C LYS A 73 3.42 5.15 11.24
N ILE A 74 2.19 5.33 10.76
CA ILE A 74 1.71 4.55 9.62
C ILE A 74 2.44 4.93 8.34
N TRP A 75 2.71 6.22 8.11
CA TRP A 75 3.53 6.65 6.98
C TRP A 75 4.94 6.04 7.02
N GLY A 76 5.59 6.04 8.18
CA GLY A 76 6.91 5.41 8.35
C GLY A 76 6.88 3.91 8.06
N ILE A 77 5.84 3.21 8.51
CA ILE A 77 5.66 1.77 8.21
C ILE A 77 5.44 1.55 6.71
N TYR A 78 4.53 2.28 6.08
CA TYR A 78 4.23 2.10 4.65
C TYR A 78 5.42 2.44 3.76
N LEU A 79 6.10 3.55 4.01
CA LEU A 79 7.31 3.90 3.27
C LEU A 79 8.45 2.92 3.54
N GLY A 80 8.59 2.42 4.77
CA GLY A 80 9.57 1.39 5.10
C GLY A 80 9.32 0.09 4.34
N ILE A 81 8.06 -0.36 4.27
CA ILE A 81 7.66 -1.53 3.47
C ILE A 81 7.96 -1.29 1.98
N CYS A 82 7.55 -0.14 1.43
CA CYS A 82 7.86 0.21 0.05
C CYS A 82 9.36 0.18 -0.23
N LEU A 83 10.18 0.75 0.67
CA LEU A 83 11.63 0.77 0.52
C LEU A 83 12.22 -0.66 0.51
N ILE A 84 11.77 -1.54 1.42
CA ILE A 84 12.19 -2.94 1.43
C ILE A 84 11.81 -3.64 0.12
N LEU A 85 10.58 -3.45 -0.35
CA LEU A 85 10.09 -4.03 -1.60
C LEU A 85 10.85 -3.47 -2.83
N SER A 86 11.17 -2.18 -2.84
CA SER A 86 11.99 -1.57 -3.88
C SER A 86 13.40 -2.12 -3.91
N VAL A 87 14.01 -2.37 -2.75
CA VAL A 87 15.32 -3.05 -2.64
C VAL A 87 15.23 -4.47 -3.21
N LEU A 88 14.16 -5.20 -2.92
CA LEU A 88 13.94 -6.52 -3.53
C LEU A 88 13.84 -6.42 -5.06
N ILE A 89 13.01 -5.52 -5.58
CA ILE A 89 12.89 -5.31 -7.04
C ILE A 89 14.24 -4.97 -7.68
N TYR A 90 15.07 -4.15 -7.02
CA TYR A 90 16.40 -3.78 -7.53
C TYR A 90 17.32 -4.99 -7.73
N PHE A 91 17.22 -6.01 -6.89
CA PHE A 91 18.01 -7.25 -7.00
C PHE A 91 17.32 -8.34 -7.83
N ALA A 92 16.20 -8.04 -8.49
CA ALA A 92 15.49 -9.02 -9.30
C ALA A 92 16.22 -9.30 -10.64
N PRO A 93 16.10 -10.51 -11.20
CA PRO A 93 16.60 -10.81 -12.54
C PRO A 93 15.94 -9.93 -13.61
N PRO A 94 16.57 -9.73 -14.78
CA PRO A 94 15.96 -9.02 -15.90
C PRO A 94 14.63 -9.66 -16.30
N LEU A 95 13.61 -8.83 -16.54
CA LEU A 95 12.32 -9.32 -17.01
C LEU A 95 12.48 -9.93 -18.41
N HIS A 96 12.00 -11.16 -18.56
CA HIS A 96 11.92 -11.77 -19.88
C HIS A 96 10.94 -10.98 -20.75
N PRO A 97 11.30 -10.66 -22.01
CA PRO A 97 10.40 -9.97 -22.91
C PRO A 97 9.15 -10.83 -23.16
N LEU A 98 8.02 -10.16 -23.40
CA LEU A 98 6.79 -10.83 -23.77
C LEU A 98 7.00 -11.59 -25.09
N PRO A 99 6.51 -12.84 -25.21
CA PRO A 99 6.48 -13.51 -26.50
C PRO A 99 5.64 -12.67 -27.47
N ALA A 100 6.18 -12.46 -28.68
CA ALA A 100 5.54 -11.72 -29.76
C ALA A 100 4.32 -12.45 -30.33
#